data_AF-A0A8I0GN38-F1
#
_entry.id   AF-A0A8I0GN38-F1
#
_cell.length_a   1.000
_cell.length_b   1.000
_cell.length_c   1.000
_cell.angle_alpha   90.00
_cell.angle_beta   90.00
_cell.angle_gamma   90.00
#
_symmetry.space_group_name_H-M   'P 1'
#
loop_
_entity.id
_entity.type
_entity.pdbx_description
1 polymer ?
#
loop_
_entity_poly.entity_id
_entity_poly.type
_entity_poly.pdbx_seq_one_letter_code
_entity_poly.pdbx_strand_id
1 'polypeptide(L)'
;PKATSLGTDFLKGIPVQKSTGTASAPRVSAISPIAMNGLVSLIASQVKPCYTIPAGGAGVETIISRVRLRLKADGSIKVAPEVIGNLGVNGGNQPYVRQMNEAAARALQRCAPYKLPTDLYEGGWEDLIFTFRPTQISS
;
A
#
# COMPACT_ATOMS: atom_id res chain seq x y z
N PRO A 1 -1.14 -69.71 -11.04
CA PRO A 1 -0.29 -68.54 -11.39
C PRO A 1 -0.50 -67.39 -10.40
N LYS A 2 0.57 -67.00 -9.70
CA LYS A 2 0.57 -66.15 -8.50
C LYS A 2 1.51 -64.96 -8.73
N ALA A 3 1.18 -63.84 -8.06
CA ALA A 3 1.99 -62.62 -7.84
C ALA A 3 2.07 -61.63 -9.04
N THR A 4 2.15 -60.31 -8.85
CA THR A 4 2.87 -59.62 -7.76
C THR A 4 2.34 -58.21 -7.46
N SER A 5 2.32 -57.92 -6.16
CA SER A 5 2.24 -56.61 -5.51
C SER A 5 3.16 -55.55 -6.15
N LEU A 6 2.61 -54.34 -6.35
CA LEU A 6 3.36 -53.12 -6.62
C LEU A 6 4.22 -52.78 -5.39
N GLY A 7 5.53 -53.00 -5.52
CA GLY A 7 6.54 -52.74 -4.50
C GLY A 7 6.90 -51.26 -4.33
N THR A 8 7.32 -50.95 -3.11
CA THR A 8 7.71 -49.64 -2.55
C THR A 8 9.01 -49.04 -3.09
N ASP A 9 9.34 -49.23 -4.37
CA ASP A 9 10.60 -48.77 -4.97
C ASP A 9 10.51 -47.44 -5.74
N PHE A 10 9.38 -46.74 -5.69
CA PHE A 10 9.28 -45.39 -6.27
C PHE A 10 9.93 -44.28 -5.43
N LEU A 11 10.51 -44.62 -4.26
CA LEU A 11 11.11 -43.68 -3.30
C LEU A 11 12.63 -43.60 -3.34
N LYS A 12 13.29 -44.05 -4.41
CA LYS A 12 14.74 -43.87 -4.58
C LYS A 12 15.04 -42.93 -5.74
N GLY A 13 15.35 -41.68 -5.39
CA GLY A 13 16.09 -40.78 -6.28
C GLY A 13 15.44 -39.42 -6.52
N ILE A 14 15.10 -38.67 -5.48
CA ILE A 14 15.07 -37.21 -5.58
C ILE A 14 16.11 -36.69 -4.59
N PRO A 15 17.19 -36.04 -5.06
CA PRO A 15 18.18 -35.47 -4.16
C PRO A 15 17.51 -34.40 -3.30
N VAL A 16 17.58 -34.57 -1.98
CA VAL A 16 17.39 -33.48 -1.02
C VAL A 16 18.49 -32.46 -1.31
N GLN A 17 18.16 -31.42 -2.08
CA GLN A 17 19.02 -30.24 -2.17
C GLN A 17 18.98 -29.53 -0.83
N LYS A 18 19.93 -29.93 0.03
CA LYS A 18 20.39 -29.15 1.17
C LYS A 18 21.15 -27.97 0.60
N SER A 19 20.45 -26.90 0.25
CA SER A 19 21.08 -25.64 -0.16
C SER A 19 21.65 -24.94 1.07
N THR A 20 22.88 -25.33 1.43
CA THR A 20 23.79 -24.46 2.19
C THR A 20 24.17 -23.30 1.27
N GLY A 21 23.48 -22.17 1.40
CA GLY A 21 23.79 -20.93 0.72
C GLY A 21 23.70 -19.76 1.69
N THR A 22 24.85 -19.25 2.11
CA THR A 22 24.95 -17.94 2.75
C THR A 22 24.66 -16.88 1.69
N ALA A 23 23.41 -16.46 1.59
CA ALA A 23 22.99 -15.28 0.85
C ALA A 23 21.73 -14.71 1.51
N SER A 24 21.90 -13.66 2.32
CA SER A 24 20.79 -12.85 2.82
C SER A 24 20.00 -12.26 1.64
N ALA A 25 18.74 -12.68 1.46
CA ALA A 25 17.73 -12.02 0.64
C ALA A 25 16.33 -12.51 1.09
N PRO A 26 15.31 -11.64 1.09
CA PRO A 26 14.84 -11.02 2.32
C PRO A 26 13.67 -11.79 2.94
N ARG A 27 13.61 -11.82 4.28
CA ARG A 27 12.36 -12.12 5.00
C ARG A 27 11.39 -10.95 4.85
N VAL A 28 10.93 -10.67 3.63
CA VAL A 28 9.68 -9.93 3.47
C VAL A 28 8.59 -10.99 3.57
N SER A 29 8.11 -11.20 4.79
CA SER A 29 6.81 -11.82 5.01
C SER A 29 5.82 -11.04 4.16
N ALA A 30 5.34 -11.60 3.05
CA ALA A 30 4.34 -10.94 2.22
C ALA A 30 3.15 -10.60 3.11
N ILE A 31 2.96 -9.31 3.43
CA ILE A 31 1.91 -8.89 4.34
C ILE A 31 0.57 -9.28 3.70
N SER A 32 -0.28 -9.92 4.49
CA SER A 32 -1.54 -10.45 3.97
C SER A 32 -2.41 -9.32 3.40
N PRO A 33 -3.23 -9.59 2.37
CA PRO A 33 -4.17 -8.59 1.83
C PRO A 33 -5.10 -7.99 2.90
N ILE A 34 -5.46 -8.78 3.92
CA ILE A 34 -6.29 -8.33 5.04
C ILE A 34 -5.55 -7.29 5.89
N ALA A 35 -4.28 -7.56 6.23
CA ALA A 35 -3.45 -6.63 6.97
C ALA A 35 -3.21 -5.32 6.19
N MET A 36 -3.04 -5.40 4.87
CA MET A 36 -2.95 -4.23 4.00
C MET A 36 -4.23 -3.38 3.98
N ASN A 37 -5.41 -4.01 3.91
CA ASN A 37 -6.68 -3.27 3.95
C ASN A 37 -6.90 -2.56 5.30
N GLY A 38 -6.53 -3.23 6.41
CA GLY A 38 -6.54 -2.63 7.74
C GLY A 38 -5.62 -1.41 7.82
N LEU A 39 -4.40 -1.53 7.30
CA LEU A 39 -3.42 -0.45 7.24
C LEU A 39 -3.93 0.77 6.47
N VAL A 40 -4.47 0.58 5.27
CA VAL A 40 -5.02 1.69 4.47
C VAL A 40 -6.15 2.40 5.21
N SER A 41 -7.01 1.65 5.91
CA SER A 41 -8.10 2.21 6.69
C SER A 41 -7.60 2.99 7.92
N LEU A 42 -6.53 2.51 8.57
CA LEU A 42 -5.88 3.21 9.68
C LEU A 42 -5.19 4.50 9.25
N ILE A 43 -4.58 4.53 8.07
CA ILE A 43 -4.02 5.76 7.51
C ILE A 43 -5.16 6.71 7.15
N ALA A 44 -6.21 6.22 6.49
CA ALA A 44 -7.36 7.05 6.11
C ALA A 44 -8.05 7.71 7.31
N SER A 45 -8.23 6.99 8.43
CA SER A 45 -8.85 7.55 9.64
C SER A 45 -7.99 8.66 10.28
N GLN A 46 -6.67 8.52 10.21
CA GLN A 46 -5.73 9.54 10.69
C GLN A 46 -5.65 10.75 9.77
N VAL A 47 -5.80 10.58 8.45
CA VAL A 47 -5.70 11.66 7.46
C VAL A 47 -7.00 12.46 7.33
N LYS A 48 -8.16 11.82 7.56
CA LYS A 48 -9.49 12.43 7.48
C LYS A 48 -9.61 13.82 8.14
N PRO A 49 -9.13 14.07 9.37
CA PRO A 49 -9.21 15.39 9.99
C PRO A 49 -8.30 16.46 9.33
N CYS A 50 -7.24 16.08 8.62
CA CYS A 50 -6.35 17.03 7.94
C CYS A 50 -6.78 17.39 6.52
N TYR A 51 -7.76 16.67 5.97
CA TYR A 51 -8.19 16.88 4.61
C TYR A 51 -9.41 17.80 4.53
N THR A 52 -9.26 18.81 3.69
CA THR A 52 -10.37 19.66 3.26
C THR A 52 -10.43 19.58 1.76
N ILE A 53 -11.58 19.17 1.21
CA ILE A 53 -11.79 19.14 -0.23
C ILE A 53 -11.69 20.59 -0.74
N PRO A 54 -10.78 20.87 -1.69
CA PRO A 54 -10.75 22.17 -2.37
C PRO A 54 -12.09 22.49 -3.03
N ALA A 55 -12.52 23.75 -2.95
CA ALA A 55 -13.68 24.21 -3.70
C ALA A 55 -13.50 23.99 -5.20
N GLY A 56 -14.58 23.63 -5.91
CA GLY A 56 -14.55 23.44 -7.35
C GLY A 56 -15.92 23.16 -7.95
N GLY A 57 -15.94 22.87 -9.25
CA GLY A 57 -17.15 22.58 -10.01
C GLY A 57 -17.57 21.11 -9.90
N ALA A 58 -18.59 20.73 -10.67
CA ALA A 58 -19.07 19.34 -10.71
C ALA A 58 -17.95 18.36 -11.07
N GLY A 59 -17.87 17.23 -10.36
CA GLY A 59 -16.93 16.15 -10.64
C GLY A 59 -15.55 16.31 -9.99
N VAL A 60 -15.34 17.27 -9.08
CA VAL A 60 -14.09 17.32 -8.29
C VAL A 60 -13.97 16.13 -7.33
N GLU A 61 -15.10 15.67 -6.81
CA GLU A 61 -15.21 14.54 -5.90
C GLU A 61 -14.83 13.20 -6.54
N THR A 62 -14.83 13.13 -7.88
CA THR A 62 -14.45 11.94 -8.63
C THR A 62 -12.95 11.89 -8.95
N ILE A 63 -12.22 12.99 -8.74
CA ILE A 63 -10.76 13.02 -8.91
C ILE A 63 -10.12 12.25 -7.77
N ILE A 64 -9.52 11.12 -8.11
CA ILE A 64 -8.77 10.28 -7.16
C ILE A 64 -7.28 10.57 -7.36
N SER A 65 -6.59 10.92 -6.27
CA SER A 65 -5.13 11.14 -6.29
C SER A 65 -4.41 9.90 -5.77
N ARG A 66 -3.48 9.34 -6.54
CA ARG A 66 -2.61 8.26 -6.08
C ARG A 66 -1.30 8.86 -5.61
N VAL A 67 -1.00 8.70 -4.33
CA VAL A 67 0.17 9.33 -3.70
C VAL A 67 1.08 8.25 -3.14
N ARG A 68 2.35 8.26 -3.51
CA ARG A 68 3.38 7.43 -2.90
C ARG A 68 3.78 8.06 -1.57
N LEU A 69 3.61 7.29 -0.50
CA LEU A 69 3.93 7.69 0.86
C LEU A 69 5.10 6.84 1.35
N ARG A 70 6.20 7.50 1.72
CA ARG A 70 7.40 6.87 2.28
C ARG A 70 7.58 7.33 3.72
N LEU A 71 7.58 6.40 4.65
CA LEU A 71 7.58 6.66 6.08
C LEU A 71 8.83 6.10 6.75
N LYS A 72 9.15 6.64 7.92
CA LYS A 72 10.10 6.02 8.86
C LYS A 72 9.33 5.15 9.84
N ALA A 73 10.02 4.24 10.54
CA ALA A 73 9.41 3.34 11.52
C ALA A 73 8.69 4.04 12.69
N ASP A 74 8.97 5.33 12.93
CA ASP A 74 8.26 6.16 13.92
C ASP A 74 6.96 6.80 13.37
N GLY A 75 6.59 6.48 12.13
CA GLY A 75 5.41 7.01 11.44
C GLY A 75 5.61 8.40 10.83
N SER A 76 6.77 9.02 10.99
CA SER A 76 7.08 10.30 10.36
C SER A 76 7.38 10.13 8.87
N ILE A 77 7.21 11.21 8.10
CA ILE A 77 7.48 11.20 6.67
C ILE A 77 8.99 11.14 6.42
N LYS A 78 9.40 10.14 5.62
CA LYS A 78 10.79 9.97 5.19
C LYS A 78 11.14 10.91 4.03
N VAL A 79 10.23 11.03 3.06
CA VAL A 79 10.34 11.90 1.88
C VAL A 79 8.98 12.50 1.58
N ALA A 80 8.93 13.74 1.10
CA ALA A 80 7.68 14.40 0.74
C ALA A 80 6.77 13.49 -0.11
N PRO A 81 5.45 13.42 0.18
CA PRO A 81 4.52 12.60 -0.57
C PRO A 81 4.50 13.01 -2.04
N GLU A 82 4.54 12.01 -2.91
CA GLU A 82 4.68 12.21 -4.35
C GLU A 82 3.42 11.72 -5.06
N VAL A 83 2.80 12.57 -5.88
CA VAL A 83 1.65 12.17 -6.68
C VAL A 83 2.13 11.39 -7.89
N ILE A 84 1.72 10.14 -8.00
CA ILE A 84 2.13 9.22 -9.06
C ILE A 84 1.08 9.04 -10.16
N GLY A 85 -0.09 9.65 -9.99
CA GLY A 85 -1.14 9.65 -11.01
C GLY A 85 -2.52 9.94 -10.45
N ASN A 86 -3.49 10.00 -11.36
CA ASN A 86 -4.88 10.28 -11.07
C ASN A 86 -5.83 9.29 -11.75
N LEU A 87 -7.00 9.09 -11.14
CA LEU A 87 -8.12 8.37 -11.75
C LEU A 87 -9.38 9.25 -11.69
N GLY A 88 -10.40 8.93 -12.50
CA GLY A 88 -11.67 9.66 -12.53
C GLY A 88 -11.59 11.06 -13.17
N VAL A 89 -10.48 11.36 -13.85
CA VAL A 89 -10.29 12.61 -14.57
C VAL A 89 -11.01 12.57 -15.93
N ASN A 90 -11.74 13.64 -16.24
CA ASN A 90 -12.43 13.87 -17.50
C ASN A 90 -12.29 15.36 -17.91
N GLY A 91 -12.81 15.73 -19.08
CA GLY A 91 -12.67 17.10 -19.60
C GLY A 91 -13.28 18.18 -18.70
N GLY A 92 -14.34 17.86 -17.96
CA GLY A 92 -15.03 18.82 -17.08
C GLY A 92 -14.30 19.07 -15.75
N ASN A 93 -13.53 18.10 -15.26
CA ASN A 93 -12.85 18.21 -13.96
C ASN A 93 -11.32 18.33 -14.05
N GLN A 94 -10.73 18.17 -15.25
CA GLN A 94 -9.29 18.35 -15.53
C GLN A 94 -8.67 19.60 -14.87
N PRO A 95 -9.31 20.79 -14.90
CA PRO A 95 -8.73 22.00 -14.29
C PRO A 95 -8.47 21.88 -12.79
N TYR A 96 -9.20 21.01 -12.09
CA TYR A 96 -9.12 20.83 -10.64
C TYR A 96 -8.09 19.78 -10.20
N VAL A 97 -7.50 19.02 -11.12
CA VAL A 97 -6.57 17.92 -10.77
C VAL A 97 -5.40 18.41 -9.91
N ARG A 98 -4.80 19.54 -10.27
CA ARG A 98 -3.64 20.09 -9.53
C ARG A 98 -3.99 20.43 -8.08
N GLN A 99 -5.08 21.16 -7.84
CA GLN A 99 -5.47 21.54 -6.48
C GLN A 99 -5.86 20.32 -5.63
N MET A 100 -6.48 19.30 -6.22
CA MET A 100 -6.84 18.05 -5.53
C MET A 100 -5.57 17.28 -5.11
N ASN A 101 -4.59 17.19 -6.02
CA ASN A 101 -3.30 16.58 -5.77
C ASN A 101 -2.53 17.27 -4.64
N GLU A 102 -2.47 18.59 -4.68
CA GLU A 102 -1.85 19.39 -3.60
C GLU A 102 -2.57 19.22 -2.27
N ALA A 103 -3.90 19.20 -2.27
CA ALA A 103 -4.68 19.00 -1.05
C ALA A 103 -4.46 17.62 -0.43
N ALA A 104 -4.43 16.57 -1.26
CA ALA A 104 -4.13 15.20 -0.81
C ALA A 104 -2.71 15.11 -0.21
N ALA A 105 -1.69 15.63 -0.90
CA ALA A 105 -0.31 15.62 -0.41
C ALA A 105 -0.16 16.42 0.90
N ARG A 106 -0.78 17.61 0.98
CA ARG A 106 -0.77 18.44 2.21
C ARG A 106 -1.48 17.75 3.37
N ALA A 107 -2.60 17.07 3.13
CA ALA A 107 -3.32 16.36 4.20
C ALA A 107 -2.47 15.22 4.77
N LEU A 108 -1.78 14.46 3.90
CA LEU A 108 -0.84 13.43 4.34
C LEU A 108 0.29 14.05 5.18
N GLN A 109 0.89 15.14 4.70
CA GLN A 109 1.96 15.83 5.45
C GLN A 109 1.51 16.36 6.81
N ARG A 110 0.32 16.96 6.89
CA ARG A 110 -0.20 17.59 8.12
C ARG A 110 -0.52 16.59 9.23
N CYS A 111 -0.96 15.39 8.86
CA CYS A 111 -1.39 14.36 9.81
C CYS A 111 -0.29 13.38 10.19
N ALA A 112 0.91 13.52 9.64
CA ALA A 112 2.08 12.82 10.14
C ALA A 112 2.52 13.40 11.50
N PRO A 113 3.12 12.60 12.40
CA PRO A 113 3.44 11.17 12.25
C PRO A 113 2.23 10.24 12.46
N TYR A 114 2.23 9.12 11.75
CA TYR A 114 1.17 8.11 11.81
C TYR A 114 1.42 7.04 12.87
N LYS A 115 0.37 6.64 13.59
CA LYS A 115 0.41 5.49 14.50
C LYS A 115 0.05 4.23 13.72
N LEU A 116 1.05 3.43 13.37
CA LEU A 116 0.92 2.22 12.55
C LEU A 116 1.55 1.00 13.25
N PRO A 117 1.07 -0.22 12.98
CA PRO A 117 1.64 -1.43 13.58
C PRO A 117 3.09 -1.65 13.11
N THR A 118 4.03 -1.69 14.05
CA THR A 118 5.47 -1.77 13.75
C THR A 118 5.88 -3.09 13.09
N ASP A 119 5.13 -4.17 13.34
CA ASP A 119 5.28 -5.49 12.74
C ASP A 119 4.99 -5.49 11.23
N LEU A 120 4.30 -4.47 10.71
CA LEU A 120 3.97 -4.31 9.30
C LEU A 120 4.85 -3.28 8.58
N TYR A 121 5.93 -2.80 9.22
CA TYR A 121 6.77 -1.75 8.66
C TYR A 121 7.57 -2.23 7.44
N GLU A 122 8.45 -3.21 7.63
CA GLU A 122 9.32 -3.75 6.58
C GLU A 122 8.50 -4.48 5.50
N GLY A 123 8.66 -4.08 4.24
CA GLY A 123 7.89 -4.60 3.11
C GLY A 123 6.40 -4.22 3.11
N GLY A 124 5.99 -3.33 4.01
CA GLY A 124 4.62 -2.85 4.12
C GLY A 124 4.52 -1.35 4.00
N TRP A 125 4.30 -0.68 5.13
CA TRP A 125 3.97 0.74 5.13
C TRP A 125 5.17 1.68 5.07
N GLU A 126 6.39 1.15 5.05
CA GLU A 126 7.59 1.97 4.80
C GLU A 126 7.58 2.67 3.43
N ASP A 127 6.92 2.07 2.43
CA ASP A 127 6.73 2.62 1.08
C ASP A 127 5.45 2.05 0.45
N LEU A 128 4.39 2.87 0.41
CA LEU A 128 3.07 2.44 -0.05
C LEU A 128 2.42 3.44 -1.00
N ILE A 129 1.47 2.96 -1.81
CA ILE A 129 0.62 3.82 -2.63
C ILE A 129 -0.70 4.05 -1.90
N PHE A 130 -0.90 5.27 -1.40
CA PHE A 130 -2.15 5.66 -0.78
C PHE A 130 -3.10 6.20 -1.87
N THR A 131 -4.27 5.57 -2.00
CA THR A 131 -5.30 6.00 -2.95
C THR A 131 -6.25 6.96 -2.26
N PHE A 132 -6.09 8.24 -2.58
CA PHE A 132 -6.86 9.32 -1.98
C PHE A 132 -8.18 9.51 -2.72
N ARG A 133 -9.29 9.11 -2.09
CA ARG A 133 -10.66 9.35 -2.58
C ARG A 133 -11.32 10.46 -1.77
N PRO A 134 -11.71 11.60 -2.38
CA PRO A 134 -12.33 12.72 -1.66
C PRO A 134 -13.53 12.28 -0.81
N THR A 135 -14.44 11.50 -1.39
CA THR A 135 -15.66 11.00 -0.73
C THR A 135 -15.41 10.06 0.44
N GLN A 136 -14.22 9.46 0.53
CA GLN A 136 -13.85 8.57 1.64
C GLN A 136 -13.08 9.29 2.76
N ILE A 137 -12.44 10.43 2.44
CA ILE A 137 -11.47 11.08 3.33
C ILE A 137 -11.95 12.46 3.78
N SER A 138 -12.95 13.07 3.16
CA SER A 138 -13.57 14.27 3.71
C SER A 138 -14.39 13.96 4.96
N SER A 139 -14.32 14.85 5.94
CA SER A 139 -15.22 14.87 7.09
C SER A 139 -16.57 15.46 6.71
#